data_AF-A0A842YBG9-F1
#
_entry.id   AF-A0A842YBG9-F1
#
_cell.length_a   1.000
_cell.length_b   1.000
_cell.length_c   1.000
_cell.angle_alpha   90.00
_cell.angle_beta   90.00
_cell.angle_gamma   90.00
#
_symmetry.space_group_name_H-M   'P 1'
#
loop_
_entity.id
_entity.type
_entity.pdbx_description
1 polymer ?
#
loop_
_entity_poly.entity_id
_entity_poly.type
_entity_poly.pdbx_seq_one_letter_code
_entity_poly.pdbx_strand_id
1 'polypeptide(L)'
;MKFRVVISLVLVMMFITPLLSNDGTILPNDNRFSGTPYQSTNFVNSADPYSGTGPSLPVSLTGIATDPYGGTLQIDASTSDIHTITLADGWSGSNLQTTIDSLSVDISDALVNPTLSDYHSEKWLVGASATYRAQDVIVPDGWTLVKNELDEDPHPHTGDWESNYYPTGGYGGSPGFLFTGDIDSTSDPSDEIYHSQLVNAPYREIYSVEISFRYNVVNTGSTSSEMFLFLRFAGIEKTFYVFETGDTTGSWLQETVILTSEDLQLITLPDSLLLDIGMGTDYTGSVSVLNFDAYIDDIDLTMNVRPFPEQIGLKVNGTSVIGATQGSVYPYLPDDSDRDAEDSSSNGVDLDGYPWGTGSPGVLYVGTWGSSWGDTSAYQSGFQFPLDIPQGAVITSAYLEVEPAEETALTNLRIYAAGESSSGLPIQNFTTGLPHMKDRYNWVDTSIDWTVTDVLGPVRIRQRSPDIAPLIQAIVSDSDWNNNYYTCLMLDFMWGSNYQAEWGIKGSDG
;
A
#
# COMPACT_ATOMS: atom_id res chain seq x y z
N MET A 1 14.00 -14.95 4.91
CA MET A 1 12.95 -14.88 5.95
C MET A 1 12.35 -16.26 6.26
N LYS A 2 11.68 -16.36 7.41
CA LYS A 2 10.69 -17.39 7.73
C LYS A 2 9.47 -16.70 8.34
N PHE A 3 8.39 -16.53 7.57
CA PHE A 3 7.12 -16.03 8.09
C PHE A 3 6.67 -16.86 9.30
N ARG A 4 6.29 -16.19 10.39
CA ARG A 4 5.72 -16.82 11.59
C ARG A 4 4.22 -16.57 11.68
N VAL A 5 3.48 -17.20 10.77
CA VAL A 5 2.00 -17.20 10.83
C VAL A 5 1.57 -18.06 12.02
N VAL A 6 1.10 -17.43 13.09
CA VAL A 6 0.44 -18.08 14.23
C VAL A 6 -1.06 -17.84 14.12
N ILE A 7 -1.84 -18.89 13.84
CA ILE A 7 -3.30 -18.81 13.77
C ILE A 7 -3.88 -19.27 15.11
N SER A 8 -4.64 -18.39 15.76
CA SER A 8 -5.40 -18.73 16.98
C SER A 8 -6.89 -18.86 16.68
N LEU A 9 -7.50 -19.97 17.10
CA LEU A 9 -8.92 -20.25 16.91
C LEU A 9 -9.61 -20.60 18.24
N VAL A 10 -10.72 -19.92 18.55
CA VAL A 10 -11.60 -20.24 19.67
C VAL A 10 -12.99 -20.61 19.14
N LEU A 11 -13.60 -21.66 19.70
CA LEU A 11 -14.85 -22.28 19.25
C LEU A 11 -15.82 -22.48 20.43
N VAL A 12 -16.94 -21.76 20.47
CA VAL A 12 -18.07 -22.04 21.37
C VAL A 12 -19.27 -22.49 20.56
N MET A 13 -19.77 -23.70 20.84
CA MET A 13 -21.02 -24.19 20.26
C MET A 13 -22.24 -23.72 21.07
N MET A 14 -23.20 -23.08 20.41
CA MET A 14 -24.53 -22.80 20.94
C MET A 14 -25.63 -23.42 20.06
N PHE A 15 -26.65 -24.02 20.67
CA PHE A 15 -27.70 -24.78 19.98
C PHE A 15 -29.05 -24.06 19.97
N ILE A 16 -29.62 -23.88 18.78
CA ILE A 16 -31.00 -23.42 18.53
C ILE A 16 -31.73 -24.54 17.78
N THR A 17 -33.02 -24.78 18.04
CA THR A 17 -33.77 -25.91 17.46
C THR A 17 -34.66 -25.45 16.29
N PRO A 18 -34.63 -26.17 15.12
CA PRO A 18 -35.23 -27.53 15.05
C PRO A 18 -34.58 -28.73 14.27
N LEU A 19 -34.83 -28.99 12.96
CA LEU A 19 -34.77 -30.35 12.30
C LEU A 19 -33.50 -30.68 11.45
N LEU A 20 -33.73 -31.56 10.47
CA LEU A 20 -32.92 -32.67 9.93
C LEU A 20 -33.35 -32.95 8.44
N SER A 21 -33.41 -34.24 8.04
CA SER A 21 -34.00 -34.94 6.88
C SER A 21 -33.30 -34.87 5.50
N ASN A 22 -32.10 -35.48 5.45
CA ASN A 22 -31.73 -36.67 4.65
C ASN A 22 -32.06 -36.75 3.14
N ASP A 23 -31.23 -37.32 2.24
CA ASP A 23 -30.00 -38.14 2.35
C ASP A 23 -29.19 -38.12 1.01
N GLY A 24 -27.87 -38.41 1.01
CA GLY A 24 -27.13 -38.81 -0.23
C GLY A 24 -25.63 -38.44 -0.32
N THR A 25 -24.76 -39.33 -0.83
CA THR A 25 -23.26 -39.25 -0.81
C THR A 25 -22.62 -39.75 -2.15
N ILE A 26 -21.30 -39.78 -2.44
CA ILE A 26 -20.03 -39.90 -1.66
C ILE A 26 -18.83 -39.19 -2.38
N LEU A 27 -17.77 -38.91 -1.60
CA LEU A 27 -16.35 -38.55 -1.93
C LEU A 27 -15.60 -39.60 -2.85
N PRO A 28 -14.33 -39.43 -3.34
CA PRO A 28 -13.19 -38.74 -2.68
C PRO A 28 -11.98 -38.13 -3.50
N ASN A 29 -11.08 -37.48 -2.73
CA ASN A 29 -9.61 -37.35 -2.85
C ASN A 29 -8.91 -36.80 -4.13
N ASP A 30 -7.98 -35.85 -3.95
CA ASP A 30 -6.54 -36.20 -3.85
C ASP A 30 -5.68 -35.15 -3.10
N ASN A 31 -4.49 -35.56 -2.63
CA ASN A 31 -3.52 -34.75 -1.87
C ASN A 31 -2.36 -34.23 -2.74
N ARG A 32 -1.82 -33.03 -2.43
CA ARG A 32 -0.36 -32.70 -2.43
C ARG A 32 -0.05 -31.27 -1.95
N PHE A 33 1.04 -31.12 -1.20
CA PHE A 33 1.64 -29.85 -0.74
C PHE A 33 2.63 -29.26 -1.76
N SER A 34 2.79 -27.92 -1.80
CA SER A 34 4.10 -27.24 -1.97
C SER A 34 4.03 -25.69 -1.96
N GLY A 35 4.33 -25.06 -0.81
CA GLY A 35 5.25 -23.91 -0.71
C GLY A 35 5.05 -22.64 -1.55
N THR A 36 3.95 -21.90 -1.34
CA THR A 36 3.70 -20.45 -1.54
C THR A 36 2.18 -20.26 -1.35
N PRO A 37 1.61 -19.04 -1.17
CA PRO A 37 0.19 -18.83 -1.38
C PRO A 37 -0.11 -18.87 -2.90
N TYR A 38 0.07 -20.05 -3.51
CA TYR A 38 -0.32 -20.27 -4.90
C TYR A 38 -1.82 -20.08 -5.01
N GLN A 39 -2.23 -19.30 -6.01
CA GLN A 39 -3.59 -19.29 -6.53
C GLN A 39 -4.15 -20.71 -6.54
N SER A 40 -5.17 -20.98 -5.72
CA SER A 40 -5.84 -22.26 -5.78
C SER A 40 -6.68 -22.31 -7.05
N THR A 41 -6.09 -22.82 -8.14
CA THR A 41 -6.78 -23.11 -9.41
C THR A 41 -7.75 -24.30 -9.30
N ASN A 42 -8.32 -24.50 -8.11
CA ASN A 42 -9.51 -25.31 -7.87
C ASN A 42 -10.75 -24.52 -8.32
N PHE A 43 -10.81 -24.21 -9.62
CA PHE A 43 -12.07 -23.89 -10.27
C PHE A 43 -12.97 -25.12 -10.13
N VAL A 44 -13.96 -25.03 -9.23
CA VAL A 44 -15.07 -25.98 -9.23
C VAL A 44 -15.84 -25.72 -10.52
N ASN A 45 -15.86 -26.71 -11.44
CA ASN A 45 -16.68 -26.64 -12.63
C ASN A 45 -18.12 -26.30 -12.24
N SER A 46 -18.78 -25.42 -13.01
CA SER A 46 -20.09 -24.80 -12.71
C SER A 46 -21.30 -25.75 -12.81
N ALA A 47 -21.11 -27.03 -12.46
CA ALA A 47 -22.08 -28.11 -12.59
C ALA A 47 -22.57 -28.71 -11.26
N ASP A 48 -21.97 -28.36 -10.11
CA ASP A 48 -22.41 -28.88 -8.80
C ASP A 48 -23.58 -28.05 -8.21
N PRO A 49 -24.72 -28.68 -7.84
CA PRO A 49 -25.97 -27.98 -7.57
C PRO A 49 -26.10 -27.51 -6.10
N TYR A 50 -25.32 -26.51 -5.70
CA TYR A 50 -25.48 -25.84 -4.41
C TYR A 50 -26.50 -24.70 -4.50
N SER A 51 -27.80 -25.00 -4.33
CA SER A 51 -28.86 -24.00 -4.22
C SER A 51 -29.60 -24.10 -2.89
N GLY A 52 -29.35 -23.12 -2.00
CA GLY A 52 -29.87 -23.07 -0.64
C GLY A 52 -31.32 -22.57 -0.54
N THR A 53 -32.27 -23.19 -1.25
CA THR A 53 -33.69 -22.75 -1.27
C THR A 53 -34.70 -23.90 -1.05
N GLY A 54 -34.37 -24.86 -0.19
CA GLY A 54 -35.33 -25.85 0.32
C GLY A 54 -36.00 -25.39 1.63
N PRO A 55 -37.28 -25.72 1.89
CA PRO A 55 -37.95 -25.35 3.14
C PRO A 55 -37.35 -26.09 4.34
N SER A 56 -37.18 -25.38 5.47
CA SER A 56 -36.77 -25.98 6.74
C SER A 56 -37.87 -26.88 7.33
N LEU A 57 -37.47 -27.84 8.15
CA LEU A 57 -38.38 -28.79 8.82
C LEU A 57 -38.31 -28.63 10.38
N PRO A 58 -39.26 -29.19 11.20
CA PRO A 58 -39.35 -28.91 12.67
C PRO A 58 -39.29 -30.13 13.67
N VAL A 59 -38.23 -30.32 14.48
CA VAL A 59 -38.18 -31.11 15.77
C VAL A 59 -37.29 -30.42 16.84
N SER A 60 -36.53 -31.15 17.66
CA SER A 60 -35.69 -30.73 18.80
C SER A 60 -34.57 -31.75 19.07
N LEU A 61 -33.45 -31.34 19.68
CA LEU A 61 -32.51 -32.27 20.33
C LEU A 61 -32.12 -31.74 21.72
N THR A 62 -32.03 -32.63 22.70
CA THR A 62 -31.68 -32.32 24.10
C THR A 62 -30.44 -33.10 24.48
N GLY A 63 -29.30 -32.42 24.57
CA GLY A 63 -28.02 -33.01 24.94
C GLY A 63 -26.92 -31.96 24.84
N ILE A 64 -26.04 -31.91 25.84
CA ILE A 64 -24.88 -31.03 25.83
C ILE A 64 -23.68 -31.87 25.35
N ALA A 65 -23.13 -31.54 24.20
CA ALA A 65 -21.77 -31.93 23.85
C ALA A 65 -20.83 -30.83 24.37
N THR A 66 -20.28 -31.02 25.56
CA THR A 66 -19.06 -30.31 25.95
C THR A 66 -17.89 -30.97 25.24
N ASP A 67 -17.08 -30.19 24.53
CA ASP A 67 -15.73 -30.62 24.19
C ASP A 67 -15.00 -31.00 25.51
N PRO A 68 -14.54 -32.26 25.65
CA PRO A 68 -13.82 -32.69 26.85
C PRO A 68 -12.36 -32.18 26.91
N TYR A 69 -11.87 -31.51 25.85
CA TYR A 69 -10.49 -31.03 25.77
C TYR A 69 -10.31 -29.54 26.10
N GLY A 70 -11.30 -28.69 25.87
CA GLY A 70 -11.41 -27.34 26.45
C GLY A 70 -10.22 -26.43 26.20
N GLY A 71 -9.65 -26.46 24.99
CA GLY A 71 -8.40 -25.77 24.65
C GLY A 71 -8.49 -24.98 23.34
N THR A 72 -7.68 -23.92 23.27
CA THR A 72 -7.44 -23.16 22.02
C THR A 72 -6.80 -24.08 20.98
N LEU A 73 -7.33 -24.09 19.77
CA LEU A 73 -6.66 -24.74 18.64
C LEU A 73 -5.68 -23.73 18.03
N GLN A 74 -4.39 -24.02 18.15
CA GLN A 74 -3.33 -23.27 17.46
C GLN A 74 -2.96 -24.02 16.18
N ILE A 75 -3.07 -23.33 15.04
CA ILE A 75 -2.61 -23.81 13.73
C ILE A 75 -1.51 -22.86 13.28
N ASP A 76 -0.40 -23.34 12.72
CA ASP A 76 0.69 -22.47 12.27
C ASP A 76 1.27 -22.92 10.93
N ALA A 77 2.17 -22.12 10.35
CA ALA A 77 2.85 -22.44 9.09
C ALA A 77 3.67 -23.76 9.11
N SER A 78 3.83 -24.41 10.26
CA SER A 78 4.51 -25.70 10.42
C SER A 78 3.56 -26.87 10.71
N THR A 79 2.27 -26.60 10.92
CA THR A 79 1.27 -27.59 11.37
C THR A 79 -0.03 -27.51 10.58
N SER A 80 -0.38 -28.60 9.88
CA SER A 80 -1.75 -28.83 9.41
C SER A 80 -2.44 -29.81 10.35
N ASP A 81 -3.44 -29.36 11.11
CA ASP A 81 -4.20 -30.23 12.03
C ASP A 81 -5.66 -30.38 11.61
N ILE A 82 -6.28 -31.51 11.98
CA ILE A 82 -7.68 -31.84 11.73
C ILE A 82 -8.34 -32.11 13.08
N HIS A 83 -8.82 -31.04 13.72
CA HIS A 83 -9.48 -31.17 15.01
C HIS A 83 -10.85 -31.85 14.86
N THR A 84 -10.94 -33.11 15.31
CA THR A 84 -12.14 -33.94 15.16
C THR A 84 -12.95 -33.97 16.45
N ILE A 85 -14.04 -33.20 16.49
CA ILE A 85 -15.00 -33.25 17.62
C ILE A 85 -15.69 -34.62 17.60
N THR A 86 -15.27 -35.50 18.52
CA THR A 86 -15.85 -36.84 18.65
C THR A 86 -17.07 -36.77 19.57
N LEU A 87 -18.26 -36.85 19.00
CA LEU A 87 -19.50 -37.01 19.76
C LEU A 87 -19.49 -38.38 20.47
N ALA A 88 -20.10 -38.45 21.66
CA ALA A 88 -20.28 -39.72 22.36
C ALA A 88 -21.16 -40.69 21.57
N ASP A 89 -21.09 -41.99 21.88
CA ASP A 89 -21.98 -42.99 21.26
C ASP A 89 -23.46 -42.64 21.49
N GLY A 90 -24.28 -42.83 20.45
CA GLY A 90 -25.72 -42.58 20.48
C GLY A 90 -26.16 -41.21 19.94
N TRP A 91 -25.22 -40.35 19.52
CA TRP A 91 -25.57 -39.13 18.79
C TRP A 91 -26.00 -39.45 17.35
N SER A 92 -27.15 -38.89 16.95
CA SER A 92 -27.54 -38.79 15.55
C SER A 92 -28.12 -37.40 15.33
N GLY A 93 -27.61 -36.70 14.30
CA GLY A 93 -27.98 -35.33 14.01
C GLY A 93 -27.57 -34.97 12.59
N SER A 94 -28.37 -34.12 11.96
CA SER A 94 -28.01 -33.37 10.76
C SER A 94 -28.03 -31.88 11.14
N ASN A 95 -27.37 -31.04 10.34
CA ASN A 95 -27.22 -29.61 10.60
C ASN A 95 -26.40 -29.30 11.87
N LEU A 96 -25.22 -29.94 12.01
CA LEU A 96 -24.21 -29.51 12.98
C LEU A 96 -23.79 -28.06 12.69
N GLN A 97 -24.20 -27.14 13.55
CA GLN A 97 -23.68 -25.79 13.59
C GLN A 97 -22.46 -25.74 14.51
N THR A 98 -21.40 -25.10 14.03
CA THR A 98 -20.24 -24.72 14.83
C THR A 98 -20.10 -23.21 14.74
N THR A 99 -19.61 -22.58 15.81
CA THR A 99 -19.41 -21.14 15.88
C THR A 99 -17.94 -20.89 16.18
N ILE A 100 -17.32 -20.04 15.37
CA ILE A 100 -15.95 -19.56 15.57
C ILE A 100 -16.09 -18.22 16.30
N ASP A 101 -15.61 -18.17 17.53
CA ASP A 101 -15.71 -16.97 18.38
C ASP A 101 -14.64 -15.96 17.99
N SER A 102 -13.42 -16.45 17.76
CA SER A 102 -12.30 -15.67 17.26
C SER A 102 -11.45 -16.49 16.29
N LEU A 103 -10.91 -15.77 15.32
CA LEU A 103 -9.90 -16.23 14.39
C LEU A 103 -8.91 -15.08 14.26
N SER A 104 -7.66 -15.26 14.70
CA SER A 104 -6.61 -14.25 14.56
C SER A 104 -5.33 -14.83 13.98
N VAL A 105 -4.55 -13.98 13.32
CA VAL A 105 -3.24 -14.26 12.73
C VAL A 105 -2.30 -13.10 13.00
N ASP A 106 -1.08 -13.40 13.44
CA ASP A 106 0.02 -12.43 13.47
C ASP A 106 0.67 -12.31 12.07
N ILE A 107 0.73 -11.09 11.56
CA ILE A 107 1.39 -10.69 10.31
C ILE A 107 2.59 -9.83 10.69
N SER A 108 3.79 -10.44 10.72
CA SER A 108 5.08 -9.74 10.83
C SER A 108 5.61 -9.38 9.44
N ASP A 109 6.65 -8.54 9.40
CA ASP A 109 7.33 -8.15 8.15
C ASP A 109 6.36 -7.50 7.14
N ALA A 110 5.41 -6.68 7.62
CA ALA A 110 4.38 -6.06 6.77
C ALA A 110 4.91 -4.91 5.88
N LEU A 111 6.13 -4.44 6.13
CA LEU A 111 6.77 -3.34 5.42
C LEU A 111 7.72 -3.82 4.32
N VAL A 112 7.81 -3.03 3.26
CA VAL A 112 8.90 -3.12 2.28
C VAL A 112 10.09 -2.34 2.83
N ASN A 113 11.29 -2.94 2.75
CA ASN A 113 12.55 -2.30 3.16
C ASN A 113 12.54 -1.70 4.59
N PRO A 114 12.20 -2.48 5.64
CA PRO A 114 12.06 -1.99 7.01
C PRO A 114 13.35 -1.39 7.62
N THR A 115 14.52 -1.78 7.09
CA THR A 115 15.85 -1.32 7.53
C THR A 115 16.42 -0.20 6.65
N LEU A 116 15.58 0.42 5.81
CA LEU A 116 15.90 1.54 4.91
C LEU A 116 17.22 1.36 4.12
N SER A 117 17.63 0.12 3.86
CA SER A 117 19.00 -0.21 3.47
C SER A 117 19.17 -0.29 1.95
N ASP A 118 18.09 -0.60 1.25
CA ASP A 118 17.98 -0.46 -0.20
C ASP A 118 17.40 0.92 -0.53
N TYR A 119 17.84 1.54 -1.63
CA TYR A 119 17.50 2.93 -1.95
C TYR A 119 17.70 3.22 -3.44
N HIS A 120 16.98 4.22 -3.92
CA HIS A 120 17.12 4.79 -5.25
C HIS A 120 17.48 6.27 -5.18
N SER A 121 17.72 6.86 -6.36
CA SER A 121 17.88 8.30 -6.53
C SER A 121 16.64 8.88 -7.20
N GLU A 122 16.29 10.09 -6.80
CA GLU A 122 15.19 10.90 -7.34
C GLU A 122 15.68 12.27 -7.82
N LYS A 123 14.95 12.89 -8.73
CA LYS A 123 15.18 14.26 -9.21
C LYS A 123 14.05 15.19 -8.77
N TRP A 124 14.30 15.99 -7.74
CA TRP A 124 13.37 17.03 -7.30
C TRP A 124 13.42 18.25 -8.23
N LEU A 125 12.56 18.27 -9.26
CA LEU A 125 12.52 19.35 -10.27
C LEU A 125 11.72 20.60 -9.84
N VAL A 126 11.32 20.66 -8.56
CA VAL A 126 10.69 21.83 -7.92
C VAL A 126 11.75 22.77 -7.32
N GLY A 127 11.33 23.81 -6.60
CA GLY A 127 12.24 24.80 -6.00
C GLY A 127 12.69 25.91 -6.95
N ALA A 128 13.25 26.97 -6.38
CA ALA A 128 13.58 28.21 -7.11
C ALA A 128 14.98 28.20 -7.74
N SER A 129 15.87 27.32 -7.26
CA SER A 129 17.27 27.26 -7.66
C SER A 129 17.54 26.16 -8.69
N ALA A 130 18.07 26.55 -9.85
CA ALA A 130 18.62 25.62 -10.84
C ALA A 130 19.74 24.70 -10.31
N THR A 131 20.37 25.07 -9.17
CA THR A 131 21.40 24.23 -8.52
C THR A 131 20.78 23.09 -7.71
N TYR A 132 19.62 23.32 -7.07
CA TYR A 132 18.97 22.30 -6.24
C TYR A 132 18.33 21.22 -7.13
N ARG A 133 17.63 21.63 -8.20
CA ARG A 133 17.07 20.70 -9.22
C ARG A 133 18.07 19.75 -9.88
N ALA A 134 19.36 20.07 -9.82
CA ALA A 134 20.44 19.22 -10.36
C ALA A 134 20.92 18.15 -9.36
N GLN A 135 20.62 18.29 -8.07
CA GLN A 135 20.96 17.32 -7.04
C GLN A 135 20.17 16.02 -7.24
N ASP A 136 20.69 14.93 -6.70
CA ASP A 136 19.97 13.67 -6.56
C ASP A 136 19.52 13.59 -5.10
N VAL A 137 18.22 13.40 -4.87
CA VAL A 137 17.68 13.06 -3.55
C VAL A 137 17.74 11.54 -3.43
N ILE A 138 18.15 11.02 -2.27
CA ILE A 138 18.16 9.57 -2.02
C ILE A 138 16.93 9.22 -1.20
N VAL A 139 16.19 8.21 -1.60
CA VAL A 139 14.94 7.78 -0.95
C VAL A 139 14.98 6.25 -0.75
N PRO A 140 14.53 5.72 0.41
CA PRO A 140 14.51 4.29 0.63
C PRO A 140 13.54 3.60 -0.33
N ASP A 141 13.92 2.45 -0.89
CA ASP A 141 13.07 1.72 -1.85
C ASP A 141 11.72 1.33 -1.22
N GLY A 142 10.61 1.67 -1.88
CA GLY A 142 9.26 1.41 -1.38
C GLY A 142 8.74 2.40 -0.33
N TRP A 143 9.44 3.52 -0.11
CA TRP A 143 8.98 4.62 0.73
C TRP A 143 8.89 5.91 -0.09
N THR A 144 7.88 6.74 0.17
CA THR A 144 7.80 8.11 -0.36
C THR A 144 8.41 9.07 0.66
N LEU A 145 9.33 9.94 0.24
CA LEU A 145 9.79 11.06 1.06
C LEU A 145 8.81 12.23 0.90
N VAL A 146 8.24 12.68 2.02
CA VAL A 146 7.34 13.84 2.09
C VAL A 146 8.01 14.91 2.93
N LYS A 147 7.96 16.15 2.43
CA LYS A 147 8.34 17.37 3.15
C LYS A 147 7.15 18.32 3.06
N ASN A 148 6.61 18.72 4.21
CA ASN A 148 5.64 19.80 4.30
C ASN A 148 6.32 20.98 5.01
N GLU A 149 6.46 22.09 4.29
CA GLU A 149 7.09 23.32 4.77
C GLU A 149 6.52 24.44 3.89
N LEU A 150 5.84 25.42 4.48
CA LEU A 150 5.04 26.39 3.70
C LEU A 150 5.83 27.60 3.18
N ASP A 151 6.90 27.99 3.88
CA ASP A 151 7.54 29.31 3.71
C ASP A 151 8.93 29.27 3.03
N GLU A 152 9.49 28.08 2.72
CA GLU A 152 10.88 27.86 2.27
C GLU A 152 10.97 27.03 0.95
N ASP A 153 12.14 26.47 0.57
CA ASP A 153 12.31 25.72 -0.69
C ASP A 153 11.87 24.23 -0.51
N PRO A 154 10.92 23.73 -1.34
CA PRO A 154 10.36 22.38 -1.19
C PRO A 154 11.33 21.24 -1.59
N HIS A 155 12.60 21.52 -1.84
CA HIS A 155 13.62 20.52 -2.14
C HIS A 155 14.14 19.85 -0.85
N PRO A 156 14.05 18.50 -0.67
CA PRO A 156 14.32 17.81 0.62
C PRO A 156 15.75 17.86 1.19
N HIS A 157 16.69 18.54 0.54
CA HIS A 157 18.06 18.75 1.02
C HIS A 157 18.37 20.24 1.27
N THR A 158 17.34 21.07 1.41
CA THR A 158 17.48 22.52 1.59
C THR A 158 16.30 23.08 2.34
N GLY A 159 16.55 24.14 3.11
CA GLY A 159 15.55 24.83 3.93
C GLY A 159 15.74 24.47 5.39
N ASP A 160 14.75 24.79 6.23
CA ASP A 160 14.83 24.44 7.65
C ASP A 160 14.62 22.93 7.86
N TRP A 161 13.90 22.25 6.95
CA TRP A 161 13.64 20.81 7.03
C TRP A 161 14.34 20.02 5.91
N GLU A 162 15.22 19.08 6.31
CA GLU A 162 16.03 18.26 5.39
C GLU A 162 16.04 16.76 5.76
N SER A 163 16.15 15.90 4.75
CA SER A 163 16.40 14.46 4.89
C SER A 163 17.69 14.10 4.15
N ASN A 164 18.74 13.80 4.88
CA ASN A 164 20.09 13.61 4.36
C ASN A 164 20.53 12.13 4.47
N TYR A 165 20.98 11.55 3.35
CA TYR A 165 21.43 10.16 3.29
C TYR A 165 22.90 9.97 3.73
N TYR A 166 23.14 9.03 4.65
CA TYR A 166 24.46 8.66 5.14
C TYR A 166 24.75 7.17 4.94
N PRO A 167 25.75 6.78 4.12
CA PRO A 167 26.04 5.37 3.77
C PRO A 167 26.39 4.42 4.94
N THR A 168 26.66 4.97 6.13
CA THR A 168 26.93 4.22 7.36
C THR A 168 26.25 4.88 8.57
N GLY A 169 25.19 5.65 8.33
CA GLY A 169 24.47 6.40 9.37
C GLY A 169 23.50 5.54 10.18
N GLY A 170 23.00 4.46 9.57
CA GLY A 170 21.95 3.60 10.10
C GLY A 170 22.38 2.60 11.18
N TYR A 171 21.40 1.87 11.70
CA TYR A 171 21.56 0.93 12.79
C TYR A 171 22.45 -0.26 12.41
N GLY A 172 23.43 -0.57 13.24
CA GLY A 172 24.43 -1.60 12.93
C GLY A 172 25.40 -1.23 11.81
N GLY A 173 25.36 0.00 11.30
CA GLY A 173 26.20 0.49 10.20
C GLY A 173 25.62 0.25 8.80
N SER A 174 24.30 0.05 8.69
CA SER A 174 23.54 0.23 7.46
C SER A 174 23.68 1.65 6.90
N PRO A 175 23.30 1.88 5.63
CA PRO A 175 22.88 3.20 5.21
C PRO A 175 21.72 3.69 6.10
N GLY A 176 21.63 5.00 6.34
CA GLY A 176 20.58 5.58 7.16
C GLY A 176 20.30 7.02 6.80
N PHE A 177 19.11 7.48 7.19
CA PHE A 177 18.56 8.79 6.84
C PHE A 177 18.56 9.67 8.07
N LEU A 178 19.26 10.80 7.98
CA LEU A 178 19.28 11.85 9.00
C LEU A 178 18.18 12.83 8.67
N PHE A 179 17.21 12.97 9.57
CA PHE A 179 16.27 14.07 9.54
C PHE A 179 16.89 15.24 10.31
N THR A 180 16.96 16.39 9.65
CA THR A 180 17.43 17.66 10.20
C THR A 180 16.26 18.65 10.17
N GLY A 181 16.09 19.40 11.26
CA GLY A 181 15.05 20.40 11.41
C GLY A 181 15.61 21.61 12.16
N ASP A 182 15.49 22.78 11.56
CA ASP A 182 15.75 24.07 12.19
C ASP A 182 14.44 24.70 12.68
N ILE A 183 14.39 25.14 13.95
CA ILE A 183 13.32 25.99 14.46
C ILE A 183 13.81 27.44 14.49
N ASP A 184 13.10 28.34 13.82
CA ASP A 184 13.46 29.76 13.72
C ASP A 184 12.32 30.74 14.13
N SER A 185 11.99 31.74 13.31
CA SER A 185 10.90 32.71 13.44
C SER A 185 9.84 32.57 12.34
N THR A 186 10.01 31.61 11.43
CA THR A 186 9.14 31.28 10.30
C THR A 186 8.47 29.90 10.45
N SER A 187 9.08 28.98 11.21
CA SER A 187 8.56 27.64 11.45
C SER A 187 7.13 27.61 12.00
N ASP A 188 6.30 26.70 11.49
CA ASP A 188 4.89 26.49 11.82
C ASP A 188 4.65 25.05 12.36
N PRO A 189 3.66 24.79 13.23
CA PRO A 189 3.33 23.44 13.72
C PRO A 189 2.87 22.43 12.66
N SER A 190 2.70 22.85 11.40
CA SER A 190 2.49 21.95 10.27
C SER A 190 3.77 21.56 9.53
N ASP A 191 4.93 22.13 9.91
CA ASP A 191 6.19 21.78 9.27
C ASP A 191 6.72 20.42 9.74
N GLU A 192 7.06 19.58 8.77
CA GLU A 192 7.44 18.19 9.00
C GLU A 192 8.15 17.57 7.79
N ILE A 193 8.96 16.56 8.06
CA ILE A 193 9.62 15.75 7.04
C ILE A 193 9.65 14.28 7.46
N TYR A 194 9.22 13.40 6.56
CA TYR A 194 8.95 12.00 6.91
C TYR A 194 9.05 11.05 5.71
N HIS A 195 9.24 9.78 6.01
CA HIS A 195 9.02 8.69 5.06
C HIS A 195 7.63 8.10 5.27
N SER A 196 6.93 7.84 4.16
CA SER A 196 5.58 7.28 4.13
C SER A 196 5.52 6.01 3.30
N GLN A 197 4.75 5.01 3.74
CA GLN A 197 4.50 3.76 3.00
C GLN A 197 3.05 3.31 3.20
N LEU A 198 2.38 2.91 2.12
CA LEU A 198 1.10 2.20 2.23
C LEU A 198 1.30 0.74 2.58
N VAL A 199 0.65 0.32 3.65
CA VAL A 199 0.60 -1.07 4.12
C VAL A 199 -0.73 -1.69 3.70
N ASN A 200 -0.70 -2.66 2.81
CA ASN A 200 -1.91 -3.38 2.43
C ASN A 200 -2.42 -4.21 3.62
N ALA A 201 -3.63 -3.93 4.08
CA ALA A 201 -4.33 -4.66 5.13
C ALA A 201 -5.59 -5.35 4.55
N PRO A 202 -5.41 -6.42 3.73
CA PRO A 202 -6.50 -7.12 3.03
C PRO A 202 -7.27 -8.05 3.99
N TYR A 203 -7.51 -7.62 5.22
CA TYR A 203 -8.05 -8.41 6.31
C TYR A 203 -9.47 -7.99 6.64
N ARG A 204 -10.16 -8.78 7.44
CA ARG A 204 -11.55 -8.51 7.82
C ARG A 204 -11.64 -7.54 9.00
N GLU A 205 -10.78 -7.72 9.99
CA GLU A 205 -10.66 -6.91 11.21
C GLU A 205 -9.16 -6.84 11.58
N ILE A 206 -8.70 -5.76 12.21
CA ILE A 206 -7.40 -5.70 12.88
C ILE A 206 -7.68 -5.58 14.39
N TYR A 207 -7.07 -6.46 15.18
CA TYR A 207 -7.26 -6.51 16.64
C TYR A 207 -6.22 -5.69 17.40
N SER A 208 -4.98 -5.65 16.91
CA SER A 208 -3.92 -4.78 17.42
C SER A 208 -2.82 -4.61 16.39
N VAL A 209 -2.08 -3.51 16.51
CA VAL A 209 -0.88 -3.20 15.73
C VAL A 209 0.25 -2.88 16.69
N GLU A 210 1.38 -3.57 16.56
CA GLU A 210 2.62 -3.23 17.25
C GLU A 210 3.60 -2.68 16.21
N ILE A 211 4.11 -1.47 16.44
CA ILE A 211 5.14 -0.85 15.60
C ILE A 211 6.32 -0.51 16.48
N SER A 212 7.51 -0.91 16.08
CA SER A 212 8.76 -0.50 16.73
C SER A 212 9.70 0.12 15.70
N PHE A 213 10.52 1.06 16.15
CA PHE A 213 11.56 1.67 15.32
C PHE A 213 12.73 2.04 16.21
N ARG A 214 13.91 2.17 15.60
CA ARG A 214 15.10 2.71 16.24
C ARG A 214 15.31 4.15 15.85
N TYR A 215 15.89 4.90 16.78
CA TYR A 215 16.29 6.28 16.54
C TYR A 215 17.62 6.59 17.24
N ASN A 216 18.33 7.59 16.73
CA ASN A 216 19.57 8.09 17.30
C ASN A 216 19.64 9.61 17.13
N VAL A 217 19.38 10.33 18.21
CA VAL A 217 19.45 11.80 18.27
C VAL A 217 20.92 12.24 18.31
N VAL A 218 21.34 13.01 17.31
CA VAL A 218 22.72 13.49 17.16
C VAL A 218 22.87 14.89 17.75
N ASN A 219 21.84 15.72 17.62
CA ASN A 219 21.81 17.12 18.01
C ASN A 219 20.41 17.50 18.53
N THR A 220 20.35 18.41 19.50
CA THR A 220 19.12 18.70 20.27
C THR A 220 18.77 20.20 20.36
N GLY A 221 19.35 21.06 19.52
CA GLY A 221 19.01 22.49 19.40
C GLY A 221 19.28 23.39 20.63
N SER A 222 19.40 22.79 21.81
CA SER A 222 19.29 23.34 23.17
C SER A 222 17.86 23.42 23.75
N THR A 223 17.56 22.42 24.58
CA THR A 223 16.62 22.44 25.73
C THR A 223 15.12 22.50 25.49
N SER A 224 14.63 22.79 24.28
CA SER A 224 13.19 22.90 24.06
C SER A 224 12.53 21.57 23.71
N SER A 225 11.31 21.39 24.22
CA SER A 225 10.41 20.27 23.90
C SER A 225 9.60 20.55 22.62
N GLU A 226 10.17 21.31 21.69
CA GLU A 226 9.46 21.92 20.55
C GLU A 226 9.64 21.12 19.26
N MET A 227 10.50 20.10 19.29
CA MET A 227 10.69 19.09 18.24
C MET A 227 10.31 17.72 18.76
N PHE A 228 9.78 16.89 17.88
CA PHE A 228 9.48 15.50 18.17
C PHE A 228 9.77 14.62 16.96
N LEU A 229 10.09 13.35 17.22
CA LEU A 229 9.85 12.31 16.23
C LEU A 229 8.37 11.94 16.28
N PHE A 230 7.79 11.49 15.18
CA PHE A 230 6.42 10.99 15.16
C PHE A 230 6.29 9.70 14.38
N LEU A 231 5.19 9.02 14.65
CA LEU A 231 4.66 7.94 13.85
C LEU A 231 3.17 8.16 13.66
N ARG A 232 2.66 8.00 12.43
CA ARG A 232 1.23 7.91 12.16
C ARG A 232 0.92 6.57 11.52
N PHE A 233 -0.12 5.91 11.99
CA PHE A 233 -0.65 4.70 11.34
C PHE A 233 -2.15 4.85 11.14
N ALA A 234 -2.61 4.80 9.89
CA ALA A 234 -4.01 5.04 9.52
C ALA A 234 -4.58 6.36 10.12
N GLY A 235 -3.78 7.43 10.08
CA GLY A 235 -4.12 8.74 10.65
C GLY A 235 -4.05 8.84 12.18
N ILE A 236 -3.68 7.76 12.89
CA ILE A 236 -3.49 7.76 14.35
C ILE A 236 -2.04 8.12 14.66
N GLU A 237 -1.81 9.34 15.13
CA GLU A 237 -0.46 9.83 15.47
C GLU A 237 -0.03 9.46 16.90
N LYS A 238 1.28 9.23 17.05
CA LYS A 238 2.02 9.20 18.32
C LYS A 238 3.30 10.03 18.16
N THR A 239 3.51 10.99 19.07
CA THR A 239 4.71 11.85 19.11
C THR A 239 5.68 11.41 20.21
N PHE A 240 6.96 11.63 19.97
CA PHE A 240 8.08 11.28 20.84
C PHE A 240 9.00 12.49 20.99
N TYR A 241 8.89 13.18 22.13
CA TYR A 241 9.78 14.28 22.50
C TYR A 241 11.10 13.69 22.98
N VAL A 242 12.09 13.63 22.09
CA VAL A 242 13.40 12.97 22.30
C VAL A 242 14.59 13.95 22.24
N PHE A 243 14.29 15.24 22.15
CA PHE A 243 15.28 16.32 22.05
C PHE A 243 15.40 17.13 23.36
N GLU A 244 14.80 16.66 24.47
CA GLU A 244 14.73 17.39 25.73
C GLU A 244 16.07 17.43 26.49
N THR A 245 16.13 18.28 27.51
CA THR A 245 17.32 18.43 28.36
C THR A 245 17.54 17.19 29.24
N GLY A 246 18.41 16.29 28.81
CA GLY A 246 18.79 15.09 29.55
C GLY A 246 18.53 13.80 28.79
N ASP A 247 17.93 13.89 27.60
CA ASP A 247 17.77 12.75 26.69
C ASP A 247 19.12 12.23 26.20
N THR A 248 19.11 10.97 25.77
CA THR A 248 20.33 10.25 25.40
C THR A 248 20.68 10.49 23.94
N THR A 249 21.75 11.24 23.71
CA THR A 249 22.27 11.56 22.37
C THR A 249 23.43 10.66 21.96
N GLY A 250 23.63 10.49 20.65
CA GLY A 250 24.74 9.73 20.07
C GLY A 250 24.72 8.23 20.39
N SER A 251 23.53 7.66 20.57
CA SER A 251 23.30 6.23 20.81
C SER A 251 21.94 5.81 20.27
N TRP A 252 21.90 4.60 19.71
CA TRP A 252 20.66 4.02 19.20
C TRP A 252 19.74 3.56 20.32
N LEU A 253 18.53 4.11 20.34
CA LEU A 253 17.41 3.75 21.19
C LEU A 253 16.34 3.02 20.35
N GLN A 254 15.26 2.58 20.98
CA GLN A 254 14.15 1.90 20.31
C GLN A 254 12.86 2.26 21.04
N GLU A 255 11.87 2.76 20.30
CA GLU A 255 10.49 2.91 20.79
C GLU A 255 9.62 1.75 20.33
N THR A 256 8.47 1.58 20.98
CA THR A 256 7.43 0.65 20.54
C THR A 256 6.04 1.20 20.86
N VAL A 257 5.22 1.36 19.82
CA VAL A 257 3.81 1.73 19.89
C VAL A 257 2.98 0.46 19.83
N ILE A 258 1.95 0.38 20.68
CA ILE A 258 0.89 -0.62 20.55
C ILE A 258 -0.43 0.14 20.35
N LEU A 259 -1.04 -0.03 19.19
CA LEU A 259 -2.41 0.39 18.90
C LEU A 259 -3.35 -0.77 19.17
N THR A 260 -4.39 -0.52 19.96
CA THR A 260 -5.37 -1.51 20.38
C THR A 260 -6.60 -1.49 19.48
N SER A 261 -7.47 -2.50 19.59
CA SER A 261 -8.77 -2.49 18.91
C SER A 261 -9.66 -1.29 19.24
N GLU A 262 -9.42 -0.56 20.34
CA GLU A 262 -10.10 0.70 20.65
C GLU A 262 -9.56 1.87 19.82
N ASP A 263 -8.24 1.93 19.59
CA ASP A 263 -7.63 2.91 18.69
C ASP A 263 -8.07 2.67 17.23
N LEU A 264 -8.10 1.39 16.82
CA LEU A 264 -8.31 0.97 15.43
C LEU A 264 -9.81 0.87 15.03
N GLN A 265 -10.75 1.17 15.93
CA GLN A 265 -12.19 0.94 15.72
C GLN A 265 -12.84 1.77 14.59
N LEU A 266 -12.15 2.81 14.11
CA LEU A 266 -12.60 3.70 13.03
C LEU A 266 -12.03 3.33 11.66
N ILE A 267 -11.10 2.37 11.60
CA ILE A 267 -10.48 1.92 10.35
C ILE A 267 -11.48 1.04 9.59
N THR A 268 -11.76 1.39 8.34
CA THR A 268 -12.53 0.55 7.42
C THR A 268 -11.63 -0.57 6.89
N LEU A 269 -12.17 -1.77 6.66
CA LEU A 269 -11.41 -2.92 6.16
C LEU A 269 -12.24 -3.78 5.19
N PRO A 270 -11.63 -4.44 4.19
CA PRO A 270 -10.20 -4.41 3.84
C PRO A 270 -9.77 -3.02 3.36
N ASP A 271 -8.51 -2.66 3.60
CA ASP A 271 -8.02 -1.32 3.23
C ASP A 271 -6.49 -1.27 3.09
N SER A 272 -5.96 -0.16 2.57
CA SER A 272 -4.53 0.13 2.53
C SER A 272 -4.23 1.26 3.50
N LEU A 273 -3.42 0.98 4.53
CA LEU A 273 -3.23 1.85 5.68
C LEU A 273 -1.89 2.58 5.56
N LEU A 274 -1.91 3.91 5.66
CA LEU A 274 -0.68 4.71 5.60
C LEU A 274 0.11 4.58 6.90
N LEU A 275 1.42 4.31 6.77
CA LEU A 275 2.41 4.43 7.83
C LEU A 275 3.34 5.61 7.49
N ASP A 276 3.32 6.64 8.33
CA ASP A 276 4.27 7.76 8.28
C ASP A 276 5.23 7.66 9.46
N ILE A 277 6.50 7.96 9.24
CA ILE A 277 7.51 8.08 10.29
C ILE A 277 8.54 9.15 9.95
N GLY A 278 8.80 10.05 10.89
CA GLY A 278 9.67 11.20 10.64
C GLY A 278 9.78 12.15 11.82
N MET A 279 9.97 13.43 11.51
CA MET A 279 10.20 14.49 12.47
C MET A 279 9.32 15.70 12.16
N GLY A 280 8.81 16.35 13.22
CA GLY A 280 7.93 17.52 13.14
C GLY A 280 8.07 18.42 14.37
N THR A 281 7.38 19.55 14.35
CA THR A 281 7.43 20.57 15.41
C THR A 281 6.04 20.93 15.95
N ASP A 282 5.95 21.32 17.23
CA ASP A 282 4.75 21.98 17.79
C ASP A 282 4.98 23.48 18.05
N TYR A 283 6.05 24.02 17.47
CA TYR A 283 6.54 25.36 17.75
C TYR A 283 5.63 26.48 17.23
N THR A 284 5.43 27.50 18.07
CA THR A 284 4.54 28.65 17.76
C THR A 284 5.13 30.00 18.17
N GLY A 285 6.45 30.11 18.24
CA GLY A 285 7.16 31.22 18.88
C GLY A 285 8.01 32.10 17.95
N SER A 286 9.01 32.75 18.54
CA SER A 286 10.15 33.32 17.83
C SER A 286 11.43 33.11 18.65
N VAL A 287 12.35 32.31 18.13
CA VAL A 287 13.66 31.99 18.75
C VAL A 287 14.80 32.42 17.83
N SER A 288 16.03 32.34 18.35
CA SER A 288 17.20 32.18 17.49
C SER A 288 17.25 30.74 16.99
N VAL A 289 17.55 30.54 15.70
CA VAL A 289 17.70 29.23 15.03
C VAL A 289 18.24 28.14 15.97
N LEU A 290 17.44 27.10 16.20
CA LEU A 290 17.77 25.90 16.98
C LEU A 290 17.76 24.69 16.03
N ASN A 291 18.88 23.98 15.95
CA ASN A 291 19.08 22.91 14.97
C ASN A 291 19.03 21.52 15.62
N PHE A 292 18.21 20.62 15.08
CA PHE A 292 17.92 19.29 15.63
C PHE A 292 18.19 18.20 14.59
N ASP A 293 18.84 17.12 15.00
CA ASP A 293 19.27 16.06 14.10
C ASP A 293 18.95 14.68 14.70
N ALA A 294 18.23 13.82 13.97
CA ALA A 294 17.96 12.45 14.37
C ALA A 294 17.96 11.46 13.19
N TYR A 295 18.59 10.30 13.39
CA TYR A 295 18.39 9.15 12.51
C TYR A 295 17.17 8.35 12.94
N ILE A 296 16.45 7.76 11.98
CA ILE A 296 15.43 6.71 12.18
C ILE A 296 15.81 5.49 11.32
N ASP A 297 15.66 4.26 11.84
CA ASP A 297 15.97 2.99 11.14
C ASP A 297 15.27 1.79 11.84
N ASP A 298 15.40 0.57 11.30
CA ASP A 298 14.97 -0.73 11.86
C ASP A 298 13.49 -0.71 12.29
N ILE A 299 12.61 -0.36 11.35
CA ILE A 299 11.17 -0.18 11.54
C ILE A 299 10.47 -1.53 11.35
N ASP A 300 9.86 -2.09 12.40
CA ASP A 300 9.05 -3.30 12.32
C ASP A 300 7.57 -3.00 12.58
N LEU A 301 6.68 -3.54 11.75
CA LEU A 301 5.23 -3.48 11.88
C LEU A 301 4.69 -4.91 11.94
N THR A 302 4.09 -5.25 13.07
CA THR A 302 3.37 -6.50 13.28
C THR A 302 1.89 -6.22 13.54
N MET A 303 1.01 -6.87 12.78
CA MET A 303 -0.44 -6.74 12.91
C MET A 303 -1.07 -8.05 13.39
N ASN A 304 -1.88 -8.02 14.46
CA ASN A 304 -2.77 -9.13 14.82
C ASN A 304 -4.11 -8.92 14.15
N VAL A 305 -4.47 -9.77 13.19
CA VAL A 305 -5.59 -9.55 12.26
C VAL A 305 -6.55 -10.73 12.20
N ARG A 306 -7.80 -10.47 11.83
CA ARG A 306 -8.75 -11.49 11.38
C ARG A 306 -8.62 -11.66 9.87
N PRO A 307 -8.00 -12.73 9.35
CA PRO A 307 -8.00 -12.99 7.92
C PRO A 307 -9.40 -13.36 7.42
N PHE A 308 -9.62 -13.23 6.12
CA PHE A 308 -10.74 -13.89 5.45
C PHE A 308 -10.53 -15.41 5.48
N PRO A 309 -11.58 -16.23 5.70
CA PRO A 309 -11.47 -17.70 5.71
C PRO A 309 -10.75 -18.29 4.49
N GLU A 310 -10.94 -17.68 3.33
CA GLU A 310 -10.34 -18.06 2.05
C GLU A 310 -8.81 -17.89 2.04
N GLN A 311 -8.28 -16.83 2.67
CA GLN A 311 -6.84 -16.54 2.72
C GLN A 311 -6.06 -17.59 3.50
N ILE A 312 -6.68 -18.20 4.52
CA ILE A 312 -6.09 -19.28 5.33
C ILE A 312 -6.60 -20.67 4.90
N GLY A 313 -7.35 -20.78 3.81
CA GLY A 313 -7.90 -22.04 3.31
C GLY A 313 -8.87 -22.75 4.26
N LEU A 314 -9.51 -22.02 5.17
CA LEU A 314 -10.42 -22.56 6.18
C LEU A 314 -11.68 -23.12 5.53
N LYS A 315 -11.91 -24.42 5.69
CA LYS A 315 -13.07 -25.15 5.16
C LYS A 315 -13.91 -25.71 6.29
N VAL A 316 -15.11 -25.16 6.47
CA VAL A 316 -16.07 -25.65 7.49
C VAL A 316 -17.22 -26.37 6.78
N ASN A 317 -17.44 -27.64 7.13
CA ASN A 317 -18.57 -28.47 6.65
C ASN A 317 -18.79 -28.49 5.11
N GLY A 318 -17.71 -28.39 4.33
CA GLY A 318 -17.78 -28.39 2.86
C GLY A 318 -18.27 -27.08 2.24
N THR A 319 -18.64 -26.08 3.05
CA THR A 319 -18.98 -24.74 2.58
C THR A 319 -17.68 -23.96 2.38
N SER A 320 -17.27 -23.79 1.13
CA SER A 320 -16.31 -22.73 0.79
C SER A 320 -17.10 -21.44 0.64
N VAL A 321 -16.66 -20.37 1.30
CA VAL A 321 -17.02 -19.04 0.82
C VAL A 321 -16.23 -18.87 -0.49
N ILE A 322 -16.93 -18.51 -1.57
CA ILE A 322 -16.35 -18.33 -2.91
C ILE A 322 -16.93 -17.03 -3.46
N GLY A 323 -16.19 -15.95 -3.26
CA GLY A 323 -16.46 -14.62 -3.82
C GLY A 323 -15.28 -14.10 -4.63
N ALA A 324 -14.52 -14.97 -5.29
CA ALA A 324 -13.35 -14.60 -6.07
C ALA A 324 -13.69 -14.49 -7.57
N THR A 325 -13.82 -13.27 -8.08
CA THR A 325 -13.86 -13.01 -9.53
C THR A 325 -12.44 -13.11 -10.08
N GLN A 326 -12.02 -14.31 -10.47
CA GLN A 326 -10.73 -14.47 -11.14
C GLN A 326 -10.83 -13.90 -12.56
N GLY A 327 -10.06 -12.84 -12.81
CA GLY A 327 -9.87 -12.32 -14.16
C GLY A 327 -10.72 -11.10 -14.51
N SER A 328 -10.76 -10.09 -13.63
CA SER A 328 -10.91 -8.68 -14.06
C SER A 328 -9.64 -8.18 -14.80
N VAL A 329 -9.06 -9.05 -15.64
CA VAL A 329 -8.11 -8.63 -16.68
C VAL A 329 -8.97 -7.95 -17.72
N TYR A 330 -9.10 -6.64 -17.63
CA TYR A 330 -9.42 -5.82 -18.78
C TYR A 330 -8.17 -5.82 -19.66
N PRO A 331 -8.14 -6.51 -20.82
CA PRO A 331 -7.30 -6.06 -21.91
C PRO A 331 -7.87 -4.72 -22.36
N TYR A 332 -7.42 -3.65 -21.69
CA TYR A 332 -7.67 -2.31 -22.14
C TYR A 332 -6.88 -2.14 -23.45
N LEU A 333 -7.55 -2.46 -24.55
CA LEU A 333 -7.34 -1.77 -25.81
C LEU A 333 -7.94 -0.39 -25.57
N PRO A 334 -7.14 0.68 -25.49
CA PRO A 334 -7.71 2.01 -25.37
C PRO A 334 -8.44 2.29 -26.69
N ASP A 335 -9.77 2.33 -26.66
CA ASP A 335 -10.61 2.34 -27.87
C ASP A 335 -11.39 3.65 -28.08
N ASP A 336 -11.25 4.61 -27.17
CA ASP A 336 -11.76 5.98 -27.26
C ASP A 336 -10.61 6.99 -27.00
N SER A 337 -10.43 7.94 -27.93
CA SER A 337 -9.28 8.88 -28.06
C SER A 337 -9.19 9.99 -26.99
N ASP A 338 -9.64 9.74 -25.76
CA ASP A 338 -9.73 10.74 -24.68
C ASP A 338 -9.50 10.12 -23.27
N ARG A 339 -8.87 8.93 -23.20
CA ARG A 339 -8.77 8.13 -21.96
C ARG A 339 -7.35 7.74 -21.56
N ASP A 340 -6.39 7.80 -22.47
CA ASP A 340 -4.98 7.95 -22.13
C ASP A 340 -4.45 9.27 -22.71
N ALA A 341 -3.42 9.84 -22.08
CA ALA A 341 -2.90 11.15 -22.46
C ALA A 341 -1.52 11.44 -21.86
N GLU A 342 -0.74 12.30 -22.53
CA GLU A 342 0.49 12.89 -22.01
C GLU A 342 0.16 14.24 -21.35
N ASP A 343 0.70 14.53 -20.16
CA ASP A 343 0.68 15.87 -19.58
C ASP A 343 2.01 16.58 -19.82
N SER A 344 1.92 17.72 -20.50
CA SER A 344 3.04 18.61 -20.82
C SER A 344 3.04 19.83 -19.91
N SER A 345 4.22 20.20 -19.39
CA SER A 345 4.41 21.29 -18.42
C SER A 345 3.95 22.69 -18.83
N SER A 346 3.44 22.88 -20.05
CA SER A 346 3.02 24.18 -20.60
C SER A 346 1.59 24.23 -21.16
N ASN A 347 1.03 23.10 -21.62
CA ASN A 347 -0.34 23.05 -22.16
C ASN A 347 -1.29 22.22 -21.29
N GLY A 348 -0.76 21.50 -20.30
CA GLY A 348 -1.50 20.46 -19.61
C GLY A 348 -1.53 19.17 -20.42
N VAL A 349 -2.59 18.39 -20.16
CA VAL A 349 -2.93 17.14 -20.82
C VAL A 349 -3.17 17.35 -22.32
N ASP A 350 -2.38 16.71 -23.16
CA ASP A 350 -2.65 16.61 -24.59
C ASP A 350 -3.68 15.51 -24.85
N LEU A 351 -4.83 15.91 -25.38
CA LEU A 351 -5.96 15.02 -25.66
C LEU A 351 -5.76 14.23 -26.95
N ASP A 352 -5.06 14.81 -27.93
CA ASP A 352 -4.97 14.24 -29.27
C ASP A 352 -3.81 13.21 -29.40
N GLY A 353 -3.00 13.02 -28.35
CA GLY A 353 -1.84 12.12 -28.36
C GLY A 353 -0.74 12.52 -29.37
N TYR A 354 -0.52 13.82 -29.57
CA TYR A 354 0.49 14.39 -30.48
C TYR A 354 1.57 15.17 -29.71
N PRO A 355 2.62 14.49 -29.24
CA PRO A 355 3.78 15.16 -28.67
C PRO A 355 4.37 16.15 -29.68
N TRP A 356 4.15 17.43 -29.41
CA TRP A 356 4.87 18.58 -29.95
C TRP A 356 5.05 18.62 -31.49
N GLY A 357 4.01 18.24 -32.23
CA GLY A 357 3.99 18.33 -33.70
C GLY A 357 4.99 17.39 -34.40
N THR A 358 5.47 16.34 -33.71
CA THR A 358 6.40 15.34 -34.25
C THR A 358 5.76 14.41 -35.29
N GLY A 359 4.42 14.27 -35.26
CA GLY A 359 3.66 13.56 -36.30
C GLY A 359 3.65 12.03 -36.18
N SER A 360 4.06 11.49 -35.03
CA SER A 360 3.84 10.10 -34.63
C SER A 360 2.57 10.01 -33.76
N PRO A 361 1.37 9.78 -34.33
CA PRO A 361 0.17 9.57 -33.52
C PRO A 361 0.31 8.30 -32.66
N GLY A 362 -0.25 8.32 -31.45
CA GLY A 362 -0.38 7.14 -30.60
C GLY A 362 0.85 6.77 -29.76
N VAL A 363 1.81 7.69 -29.57
CA VAL A 363 2.91 7.55 -28.61
C VAL A 363 2.73 8.57 -27.49
N LEU A 364 2.71 8.10 -26.26
CA LEU A 364 2.70 8.91 -25.04
C LEU A 364 4.11 8.91 -24.44
N TYR A 365 4.56 10.06 -23.95
CA TYR A 365 5.86 10.16 -23.29
C TYR A 365 5.73 10.38 -21.77
N VAL A 366 6.62 9.74 -21.03
CA VAL A 366 6.86 10.02 -19.60
C VAL A 366 8.35 10.21 -19.38
N GLY A 367 8.75 11.23 -18.63
CA GLY A 367 10.16 11.51 -18.37
C GLY A 367 10.50 12.99 -18.29
N THR A 368 11.64 13.40 -18.87
CA THR A 368 12.16 14.76 -18.82
C THR A 368 12.78 15.25 -20.12
N TRP A 369 12.65 16.55 -20.36
CA TRP A 369 13.31 17.26 -21.45
C TRP A 369 13.67 18.70 -21.06
N GLY A 370 14.84 19.16 -21.49
CA GLY A 370 15.36 20.51 -21.26
C GLY A 370 16.72 20.73 -21.92
N SER A 371 17.41 21.82 -21.58
CA SER A 371 18.82 22.04 -21.96
C SER A 371 19.82 21.82 -20.82
N SER A 372 19.30 21.71 -19.59
CA SER A 372 20.01 21.40 -18.35
C SER A 372 18.99 20.99 -17.27
N TRP A 373 19.45 20.46 -16.13
CA TRP A 373 18.57 20.24 -14.98
C TRP A 373 17.92 21.51 -14.41
N GLY A 374 18.47 22.70 -14.72
CA GLY A 374 17.93 23.97 -14.23
C GLY A 374 16.68 24.47 -14.96
N ASP A 375 16.46 24.03 -16.20
CA ASP A 375 15.35 24.42 -17.08
C ASP A 375 14.50 23.23 -17.57
N THR A 376 14.83 22.02 -17.14
CA THR A 376 14.06 20.80 -17.45
C THR A 376 12.66 20.82 -16.87
N SER A 377 11.73 20.28 -17.66
CA SER A 377 10.38 19.91 -17.23
C SER A 377 10.22 18.39 -17.20
N ALA A 378 9.41 17.90 -16.27
CA ALA A 378 8.87 16.54 -16.33
C ALA A 378 7.64 16.47 -17.27
N TYR A 379 7.38 15.26 -17.78
CA TYR A 379 6.20 14.86 -18.55
C TYR A 379 5.62 13.61 -17.89
N GLN A 380 4.30 13.57 -17.81
CA GLN A 380 3.55 12.49 -17.17
C GLN A 380 2.67 11.79 -18.21
N SER A 381 2.41 10.50 -18.03
CA SER A 381 1.43 9.76 -18.87
C SER A 381 0.32 9.20 -18.00
N GLY A 382 -0.93 9.48 -18.35
CA GLY A 382 -2.12 9.07 -17.62
C GLY A 382 -2.95 8.03 -18.38
N PHE A 383 -3.54 7.10 -17.63
CA PHE A 383 -4.32 5.99 -18.17
C PHE A 383 -5.59 5.80 -17.35
N GLN A 384 -6.76 5.93 -17.97
CA GLN A 384 -8.05 5.75 -17.31
C GLN A 384 -8.65 4.37 -17.58
N PHE A 385 -8.81 3.54 -16.55
CA PHE A 385 -9.33 2.18 -16.67
C PHE A 385 -10.70 2.04 -16.00
N PRO A 386 -11.73 1.48 -16.68
CA PRO A 386 -12.96 1.09 -16.00
C PRO A 386 -12.70 -0.16 -15.14
N LEU A 387 -12.96 -0.08 -13.83
CA LEU A 387 -12.81 -1.24 -12.94
C LEU A 387 -14.18 -1.80 -12.53
N ASP A 388 -14.52 -2.97 -13.07
CA ASP A 388 -15.64 -3.80 -12.60
C ASP A 388 -15.22 -4.56 -11.33
N ILE A 389 -14.94 -3.79 -10.27
CA ILE A 389 -14.59 -4.24 -8.93
C ILE A 389 -15.57 -3.61 -7.93
N PRO A 390 -16.27 -4.39 -7.09
CA PRO A 390 -17.17 -3.84 -6.08
C PRO A 390 -16.41 -3.18 -4.93
N GLN A 391 -17.06 -2.23 -4.28
CA GLN A 391 -16.57 -1.58 -3.06
C GLN A 391 -16.25 -2.59 -1.96
N GLY A 392 -15.14 -2.36 -1.25
CA GLY A 392 -14.63 -3.25 -0.20
C GLY A 392 -14.14 -4.61 -0.71
N ALA A 393 -13.89 -4.75 -2.01
CA ALA A 393 -13.21 -5.93 -2.54
C ALA A 393 -11.76 -6.01 -2.03
N VAL A 394 -11.28 -7.24 -1.83
CA VAL A 394 -9.88 -7.50 -1.49
C VAL A 394 -9.02 -7.56 -2.76
N ILE A 395 -8.10 -6.61 -2.92
CA ILE A 395 -7.12 -6.60 -4.01
C ILE A 395 -5.90 -7.40 -3.59
N THR A 396 -5.77 -8.60 -4.14
CA THR A 396 -4.65 -9.51 -3.83
C THR A 396 -3.38 -9.23 -4.64
N SER A 397 -3.53 -8.57 -5.79
CA SER A 397 -2.45 -8.18 -6.69
C SER A 397 -3.00 -7.29 -7.81
N ALA A 398 -2.28 -6.25 -8.21
CA ALA A 398 -2.62 -5.43 -9.38
C ALA A 398 -1.34 -4.98 -10.12
N TYR A 399 -1.40 -4.85 -11.45
CA TYR A 399 -0.22 -4.51 -12.26
C TYR A 399 -0.63 -3.70 -13.49
N LEU A 400 0.19 -2.71 -13.84
CA LEU A 400 0.13 -2.02 -15.13
C LEU A 400 1.10 -2.71 -16.10
N GLU A 401 0.63 -3.04 -17.30
CA GLU A 401 1.46 -3.49 -18.42
C GLU A 401 1.48 -2.41 -19.52
N VAL A 402 2.66 -2.01 -19.98
CA VAL A 402 2.83 -1.07 -21.10
C VAL A 402 3.73 -1.67 -22.18
N GLU A 403 3.49 -1.32 -23.44
CA GLU A 403 4.35 -1.71 -24.56
C GLU A 403 5.23 -0.51 -24.98
N PRO A 404 6.57 -0.64 -25.01
CA PRO A 404 7.45 0.43 -25.48
C PRO A 404 7.20 0.70 -26.97
N ALA A 405 7.03 1.98 -27.32
CA ALA A 405 6.89 2.41 -28.70
C ALA A 405 8.27 2.53 -29.38
N GLU A 406 9.25 3.07 -28.66
CA GLU A 406 10.56 3.48 -29.17
C GLU A 406 11.73 3.04 -28.24
N GLU A 407 12.95 2.95 -28.78
CA GLU A 407 14.17 2.74 -27.99
C GLU A 407 14.69 4.09 -27.47
N THR A 408 14.39 4.42 -26.21
CA THR A 408 14.75 5.71 -25.59
C THR A 408 15.65 5.55 -24.36
N ALA A 409 16.03 6.66 -23.73
CA ALA A 409 16.88 6.65 -22.55
C ALA A 409 16.11 6.14 -21.32
N LEU A 410 16.73 5.21 -20.58
CA LEU A 410 16.20 4.68 -19.32
C LEU A 410 15.91 5.81 -18.32
N THR A 411 14.65 5.88 -17.90
CA THR A 411 14.16 6.66 -16.77
C THR A 411 13.58 5.71 -15.74
N ASN A 412 13.80 6.00 -14.46
CA ASN A 412 13.01 5.37 -13.40
C ASN A 412 11.70 6.16 -13.29
N LEU A 413 10.60 5.44 -13.08
CA LEU A 413 9.27 6.00 -12.97
C LEU A 413 8.71 5.83 -11.57
N ARG A 414 7.58 6.49 -11.33
CA ARG A 414 6.74 6.33 -10.17
C ARG A 414 5.28 6.23 -10.60
N ILE A 415 4.51 5.37 -9.95
CA ILE A 415 3.09 5.12 -10.27
C ILE A 415 2.21 5.71 -9.18
N TYR A 416 1.34 6.64 -9.57
CA TYR A 416 0.24 7.15 -8.74
C TYR A 416 -1.09 6.57 -9.22
N ALA A 417 -2.08 6.51 -8.33
CA ALA A 417 -3.44 6.10 -8.66
C ALA A 417 -4.48 7.04 -8.04
N ALA A 418 -5.62 7.21 -8.71
CA ALA A 418 -6.78 7.94 -8.21
C ALA A 418 -8.09 7.23 -8.58
N GLY A 419 -9.09 7.31 -7.69
CA GLY A 419 -10.46 6.83 -7.92
C GLY A 419 -11.44 7.93 -8.31
N GLU A 420 -11.09 9.19 -8.05
CA GLU A 420 -11.96 10.35 -8.22
C GLU A 420 -11.19 11.61 -8.68
N SER A 421 -11.91 12.57 -9.26
CA SER A 421 -11.40 13.89 -9.57
C SER A 421 -11.19 14.74 -8.31
N SER A 422 -10.38 15.80 -8.41
CA SER A 422 -10.12 16.77 -7.32
C SER A 422 -11.34 17.59 -6.85
N SER A 423 -12.54 17.19 -7.28
CA SER A 423 -13.84 17.71 -6.87
C SER A 423 -14.72 16.69 -6.15
N GLY A 424 -14.21 15.50 -5.84
CA GLY A 424 -14.97 14.40 -5.22
C GLY A 424 -15.99 13.77 -6.17
N LEU A 425 -15.68 13.69 -7.48
CA LEU A 425 -16.57 13.16 -8.51
C LEU A 425 -15.91 12.01 -9.29
N PRO A 426 -16.69 11.06 -9.84
CA PRO A 426 -16.12 9.93 -10.58
C PRO A 426 -15.32 10.38 -11.81
N ILE A 427 -14.21 9.71 -12.08
CA ILE A 427 -13.27 10.07 -13.16
C ILE A 427 -13.96 10.08 -14.54
N GLN A 428 -13.81 11.20 -15.24
CA GLN A 428 -14.33 11.45 -16.59
C GLN A 428 -13.18 11.44 -17.62
N ASN A 429 -13.50 11.25 -18.89
CA ASN A 429 -12.56 11.41 -20.01
C ASN A 429 -11.79 12.74 -19.90
N PHE A 430 -10.55 12.74 -20.38
CA PHE A 430 -9.83 13.98 -20.62
C PHE A 430 -10.56 14.76 -21.72
N THR A 431 -11.09 15.95 -21.40
CA THR A 431 -11.92 16.77 -22.32
C THR A 431 -11.43 18.21 -22.46
N THR A 432 -10.34 18.52 -21.76
CA THR A 432 -9.71 19.84 -21.62
C THR A 432 -8.24 19.61 -21.32
N GLY A 433 -7.32 20.49 -21.77
CA GLY A 433 -5.90 20.32 -21.49
C GLY A 433 -5.46 20.72 -20.08
N LEU A 434 -5.96 21.85 -19.56
CA LEU A 434 -5.74 22.27 -18.17
C LEU A 434 -6.93 21.91 -17.26
N PRO A 435 -6.70 21.61 -15.96
CA PRO A 435 -5.42 21.69 -15.23
C PRO A 435 -4.47 20.50 -15.53
N HIS A 436 -3.27 20.50 -14.94
CA HIS A 436 -2.32 19.39 -15.06
C HIS A 436 -2.87 18.11 -14.40
N MET A 437 -2.38 16.96 -14.84
CA MET A 437 -2.80 15.63 -14.39
C MET A 437 -2.70 15.48 -12.88
N LYS A 438 -1.57 15.89 -12.30
CA LYS A 438 -1.36 15.97 -10.85
C LYS A 438 -2.43 16.79 -10.09
N ASP A 439 -3.05 17.79 -10.72
CA ASP A 439 -4.04 18.69 -10.10
C ASP A 439 -5.51 18.28 -10.40
N ARG A 440 -5.73 17.27 -11.26
CA ARG A 440 -7.07 16.83 -11.73
C ARG A 440 -7.77 15.87 -10.80
N TYR A 441 -7.03 15.17 -9.95
CA TYR A 441 -7.49 14.00 -9.22
C TYR A 441 -7.09 14.09 -7.76
N ASN A 442 -7.88 13.46 -6.88
CA ASN A 442 -7.41 13.15 -5.54
C ASN A 442 -6.60 11.86 -5.66
N TRP A 443 -5.28 12.02 -5.75
CA TRP A 443 -4.34 10.91 -5.76
C TRP A 443 -4.29 10.27 -4.38
N VAL A 444 -4.05 8.96 -4.35
CA VAL A 444 -3.65 8.26 -3.13
C VAL A 444 -2.35 8.91 -2.60
N ASP A 445 -2.25 9.10 -1.29
CA ASP A 445 -1.18 9.88 -0.61
C ASP A 445 0.26 9.33 -0.78
N THR A 446 0.40 8.18 -1.45
CA THR A 446 1.70 7.58 -1.77
C THR A 446 1.70 7.01 -3.19
N SER A 447 2.80 6.38 -3.56
CA SER A 447 3.07 5.89 -4.89
C SER A 447 3.88 4.59 -4.86
N ILE A 448 4.06 3.96 -6.02
CA ILE A 448 4.92 2.78 -6.16
C ILE A 448 6.01 3.06 -7.20
N ASP A 449 7.26 2.93 -6.79
CA ASP A 449 8.43 3.13 -7.64
C ASP A 449 8.51 2.05 -8.73
N TRP A 450 8.86 2.44 -9.95
CA TRP A 450 9.05 1.54 -11.08
C TRP A 450 10.38 1.79 -11.80
N THR A 451 11.42 1.11 -11.33
CA THR A 451 12.70 0.99 -12.03
C THR A 451 12.54 0.06 -13.25
N VAL A 452 12.48 0.64 -14.44
CA VAL A 452 12.39 -0.11 -15.70
C VAL A 452 13.78 -0.65 -16.05
N THR A 453 13.97 -1.97 -16.11
CA THR A 453 15.30 -2.57 -16.33
C THR A 453 15.61 -2.97 -17.77
N ASP A 454 14.59 -3.33 -18.56
CA ASP A 454 14.76 -4.08 -19.82
C ASP A 454 13.93 -3.52 -21.00
N VAL A 455 14.00 -2.21 -21.26
CA VAL A 455 13.50 -1.61 -22.53
C VAL A 455 14.44 -1.82 -23.73
N LEU A 456 15.71 -2.15 -23.50
CA LEU A 456 16.73 -2.27 -24.55
C LEU A 456 16.77 -3.66 -25.19
N GLY A 457 15.71 -4.00 -25.95
CA GLY A 457 15.67 -5.21 -26.76
C GLY A 457 14.94 -4.99 -28.09
N PRO A 458 15.40 -5.61 -29.21
CA PRO A 458 14.72 -5.53 -30.52
C PRO A 458 13.40 -6.33 -30.55
N VAL A 459 12.93 -6.80 -29.40
CA VAL A 459 11.63 -7.43 -29.17
C VAL A 459 10.86 -6.46 -28.29
N ARG A 460 9.69 -6.03 -28.73
CA ARG A 460 8.75 -5.25 -27.90
C ARG A 460 8.23 -6.13 -26.77
N ILE A 461 9.00 -6.21 -25.69
CA ILE A 461 8.64 -6.89 -24.46
C ILE A 461 7.77 -5.91 -23.68
N ARG A 462 6.53 -6.33 -23.39
CA ARG A 462 5.66 -5.60 -22.45
C ARG A 462 6.37 -5.48 -21.12
N GLN A 463 6.56 -4.25 -20.68
CA GLN A 463 7.06 -3.97 -19.34
C GLN A 463 5.89 -4.05 -18.38
N ARG A 464 6.09 -4.67 -17.22
CA ARG A 464 5.09 -4.81 -16.17
C ARG A 464 5.58 -4.11 -14.91
N SER A 465 4.70 -3.36 -14.27
CA SER A 465 4.98 -2.69 -13.01
C SER A 465 5.27 -3.69 -11.88
N PRO A 466 5.84 -3.23 -10.76
CA PRO A 466 5.65 -3.86 -9.46
C PRO A 466 4.17 -3.96 -9.08
N ASP A 467 3.87 -4.60 -7.96
CA ASP A 467 2.49 -4.78 -7.50
C ASP A 467 1.91 -3.47 -6.98
N ILE A 468 0.89 -2.94 -7.68
CA ILE A 468 0.17 -1.72 -7.32
C ILE A 468 -1.12 -2.02 -6.54
N ALA A 469 -1.28 -3.23 -6.01
CA ALA A 469 -2.42 -3.60 -5.17
C ALA A 469 -2.72 -2.62 -4.02
N PRO A 470 -1.76 -2.06 -3.28
CA PRO A 470 -2.06 -1.10 -2.20
C PRO A 470 -2.78 0.16 -2.73
N LEU A 471 -2.33 0.70 -3.86
CA LEU A 471 -2.92 1.87 -4.50
C LEU A 471 -4.36 1.60 -4.99
N ILE A 472 -4.60 0.43 -5.60
CA ILE A 472 -5.93 0.04 -6.05
C ILE A 472 -6.84 -0.32 -4.86
N GLN A 473 -6.28 -0.91 -3.79
CA GLN A 473 -7.02 -1.22 -2.57
C GLN A 473 -7.57 0.05 -1.93
N ALA A 474 -6.74 1.07 -1.71
CA ALA A 474 -7.18 2.36 -1.19
C ALA A 474 -8.38 2.93 -1.96
N ILE A 475 -8.35 2.85 -3.30
CA ILE A 475 -9.44 3.33 -4.16
C ILE A 475 -10.72 2.50 -3.98
N VAL A 476 -10.66 1.17 -3.97
CA VAL A 476 -11.89 0.34 -3.89
C VAL A 476 -12.44 0.23 -2.46
N SER A 477 -11.65 0.62 -1.45
CA SER A 477 -12.09 0.73 -0.06
C SER A 477 -12.90 2.00 0.22
N ASP A 478 -12.74 3.04 -0.62
CA ASP A 478 -13.40 4.33 -0.43
C ASP A 478 -14.93 4.17 -0.36
N SER A 479 -15.57 4.90 0.56
CA SER A 479 -17.01 4.89 0.79
C SER A 479 -17.86 5.42 -0.39
N ASP A 480 -17.28 6.20 -1.29
CA ASP A 480 -17.91 6.70 -2.52
C ASP A 480 -17.55 5.89 -3.78
N TRP A 481 -16.65 4.88 -3.67
CA TRP A 481 -16.36 3.97 -4.78
C TRP A 481 -17.59 3.15 -5.20
N ASN A 482 -17.83 3.08 -6.51
CA ASN A 482 -18.89 2.26 -7.09
C ASN A 482 -18.35 1.39 -8.23
N ASN A 483 -19.00 0.25 -8.42
CA ASN A 483 -18.61 -0.71 -9.45
C ASN A 483 -18.73 -0.11 -10.87
N ASN A 484 -17.72 -0.32 -11.73
CA ASN A 484 -17.55 0.30 -13.05
C ASN A 484 -17.21 1.80 -13.04
N TYR A 485 -16.74 2.35 -11.91
CA TYR A 485 -16.04 3.63 -11.93
C TYR A 485 -14.66 3.48 -12.61
N TYR A 486 -14.16 4.61 -13.12
CA TYR A 486 -12.83 4.67 -13.70
C TYR A 486 -11.81 4.98 -12.62
N THR A 487 -10.65 4.32 -12.66
CA THR A 487 -9.44 4.78 -11.98
C THR A 487 -8.53 5.47 -12.99
N CYS A 488 -7.73 6.43 -12.53
CA CYS A 488 -6.61 6.97 -13.31
C CYS A 488 -5.31 6.47 -12.70
N LEU A 489 -4.43 5.89 -13.52
CA LEU A 489 -3.04 5.66 -13.17
C LEU A 489 -2.18 6.72 -13.85
N MET A 490 -1.25 7.32 -13.13
CA MET A 490 -0.24 8.24 -13.68
C MET A 490 1.13 7.61 -13.56
N LEU A 491 1.84 7.55 -14.68
CA LEU A 491 3.27 7.35 -14.73
C LEU A 491 3.93 8.73 -14.65
N ASP A 492 4.72 8.93 -13.61
CA ASP A 492 5.51 10.15 -13.38
C ASP A 492 7.01 9.87 -13.48
N PHE A 493 7.77 10.90 -13.79
CA PHE A 493 9.23 10.87 -13.80
C PHE A 493 9.78 10.90 -12.37
N MET A 494 10.57 9.88 -12.02
CA MET A 494 11.28 9.84 -10.75
C MET A 494 12.76 10.21 -10.92
N TRP A 495 13.44 9.61 -11.91
CA TRP A 495 14.88 9.86 -12.10
C TRP A 495 15.38 9.53 -13.51
N GLY A 496 16.39 10.28 -13.95
CA GLY A 496 17.12 10.02 -15.19
C GLY A 496 18.59 10.44 -15.07
N SER A 497 19.46 9.72 -15.79
CA SER A 497 20.91 10.00 -15.82
C SER A 497 21.29 11.31 -16.52
N ASN A 498 20.35 11.91 -17.25
CA ASN A 498 20.51 13.15 -17.98
C ASN A 498 19.14 13.85 -18.14
N TYR A 499 19.17 15.13 -18.51
CA TYR A 499 18.02 16.03 -18.58
C TYR A 499 17.14 15.87 -19.85
N GLN A 500 17.42 14.85 -20.66
CA GLN A 500 16.66 14.40 -21.84
C GLN A 500 16.42 12.90 -21.71
N ALA A 501 15.77 12.49 -20.62
CA ALA A 501 15.47 11.10 -20.29
C ALA A 501 13.96 10.88 -20.33
N GLU A 502 13.47 10.40 -21.48
CA GLU A 502 12.05 10.14 -21.76
C GLU A 502 11.83 8.68 -22.16
N TRP A 503 10.63 8.17 -21.91
CA TRP A 503 10.18 6.86 -22.37
C TRP A 503 8.89 6.98 -23.17
N GLY A 504 9.00 6.66 -24.48
CA GLY A 504 7.87 6.57 -25.39
C GLY A 504 7.18 5.21 -25.27
N ILE A 505 5.91 5.24 -24.86
CA ILE A 505 5.02 4.09 -24.70
C ILE A 505 3.81 4.24 -25.61
N LYS A 506 3.20 3.11 -25.99
CA LYS A 506 2.01 3.14 -26.85
C LYS A 506 0.76 3.60 -26.09
N GLY A 507 0.01 4.52 -26.69
CA GLY A 507 -1.35 4.88 -26.28
C GLY A 507 -2.42 4.36 -27.24
N SER A 508 -3.64 4.91 -27.13
CA SER A 508 -4.85 4.51 -27.90
C SER A 508 -4.63 4.32 -29.40
N ASP A 509 -3.96 5.27 -30.05
CA ASP A 509 -3.93 5.39 -31.50
C ASP A 509 -2.66 4.79 -32.18
N GLY A 510 -1.89 3.91 -31.49
CA GLY A 510 -0.49 3.53 -31.85
C GLY A 510 -0.11 2.05 -32.09
#